data_AF-A0A521TE01-F1
#
_entry.id   AF-A0A521TE01-F1
#
_cell.length_a   1.000
_cell.length_b   1.000
_cell.length_c   1.000
_cell.angle_alpha   90.00
_cell.angle_beta   90.00
_cell.angle_gamma   90.00
#
_symmetry.space_group_name_H-M   'P 1'
#
loop_
_entity.id
_entity.type
_entity.pdbx_description
1 polymer ?
#
loop_
_entity_poly.entity_id
_entity_poly.type
_entity_poly.pdbx_seq_one_letter_code
_entity_poly.pdbx_strand_id
1 'polypeptide(L)'
;MNTEQIPYIRWGEYKSKEQNKPDRLEIEVTGLEQFESELTTNVQVRQKVQGEWQERILPLKAHESNNSSLLKQWNDLIKKKKIIVGSKLVIFTWLGISKYNRVIRKFQVEV
;
A
#
# COMPACT_ATOMS: atom_id res chain seq x y z
N MET A 1 1.32 -29.72 -4.27
CA MET A 1 0.57 -28.45 -4.35
C MET A 1 1.59 -27.34 -4.35
N ASN A 2 1.76 -26.62 -5.46
CA ASN A 2 2.67 -25.47 -5.49
C ASN A 2 2.05 -24.40 -4.58
N THR A 3 2.57 -24.26 -3.37
CA THR A 3 2.29 -23.10 -2.52
C THR A 3 3.08 -21.93 -3.09
N GLU A 4 2.60 -21.37 -4.20
CA GLU A 4 3.11 -20.09 -4.70
C GLU A 4 2.86 -19.05 -3.62
N GLN A 5 3.94 -18.64 -2.96
CA GLN A 5 3.90 -17.65 -1.91
C GLN A 5 3.46 -16.32 -2.54
N ILE A 6 2.28 -15.83 -2.15
CA ILE A 6 1.74 -14.55 -2.65
C ILE A 6 2.80 -13.46 -2.42
N PRO A 7 3.31 -12.80 -3.46
CA PRO A 7 4.44 -11.90 -3.29
C PRO A 7 3.98 -10.54 -2.74
N TYR A 8 4.88 -9.90 -1.99
CA TYR A 8 4.66 -8.58 -1.41
C TYR A 8 4.87 -7.47 -2.45
N ILE A 9 4.09 -6.41 -2.34
CA ILE A 9 4.36 -5.15 -3.01
C ILE A 9 5.62 -4.55 -2.41
N ARG A 10 6.64 -4.33 -3.26
CA ARG A 10 7.93 -3.77 -2.84
C ARG A 10 7.93 -2.27 -3.02
N TRP A 11 7.74 -1.55 -1.92
CA TRP A 11 7.77 -0.08 -1.95
C TRP A 11 9.07 0.51 -2.52
N GLY A 12 10.19 -0.24 -2.50
CA GLY A 12 11.46 0.18 -3.12
C GLY A 12 11.42 0.32 -4.64
N GLU A 13 10.44 -0.27 -5.32
CA GLU A 13 10.28 -0.19 -6.79
C GLU A 13 9.68 1.15 -7.25
N TYR A 14 9.02 1.88 -6.33
CA TYR A 14 8.37 3.16 -6.57
C TYR A 14 9.34 4.29 -6.22
N LYS A 15 10.05 4.85 -7.22
CA LYS A 15 11.23 5.71 -7.03
C LYS A 15 10.95 7.22 -7.16
N SER A 16 9.73 7.63 -7.46
CA SER A 16 9.38 9.04 -7.59
C SER A 16 9.81 9.84 -6.35
N LYS A 17 10.34 11.03 -6.59
CA LYS A 17 10.75 12.01 -5.56
C LYS A 17 9.87 13.26 -5.57
N GLU A 18 8.87 13.29 -6.44
CA GLU A 18 8.09 14.47 -6.79
C GLU A 18 6.62 14.23 -6.45
N GLN A 19 6.04 15.07 -5.58
CA GLN A 19 4.63 14.92 -5.19
C GLN A 19 3.67 15.14 -6.37
N ASN A 20 4.03 15.99 -7.33
CA ASN A 20 3.25 16.29 -8.53
C ASN A 20 3.46 15.25 -9.65
N LYS A 21 4.41 14.32 -9.49
CA LYS A 21 4.63 13.19 -10.40
C LYS A 21 4.83 11.91 -9.59
N PRO A 22 3.85 11.52 -8.75
CA PRO A 22 4.00 10.37 -7.88
C PRO A 22 3.97 9.08 -8.69
N ASP A 23 4.58 8.02 -8.16
CA ASP A 23 4.33 6.69 -8.72
C ASP A 23 2.90 6.26 -8.37
N ARG A 24 2.31 5.50 -9.29
CA ARG A 24 0.92 5.07 -9.22
C ARG A 24 0.82 3.56 -9.07
N LEU A 25 0.06 3.12 -8.07
CA LEU A 25 -0.24 1.72 -7.80
C LEU A 25 -1.76 1.52 -7.85
N GLU A 26 -2.24 0.78 -8.84
CA GLU A 26 -3.64 0.35 -8.93
C GLU A 26 -3.86 -0.94 -8.17
N ILE A 27 -4.80 -0.95 -7.23
CA ILE A 27 -5.18 -2.15 -6.47
C ILE A 27 -6.69 -2.38 -6.47
N GLU A 28 -7.06 -3.64 -6.24
CA GLU A 28 -8.40 -4.10 -5.92
C GLU A 28 -8.35 -4.79 -4.55
N VAL A 29 -9.25 -4.38 -3.66
CA VAL A 29 -9.32 -4.89 -2.28
C VAL A 29 -9.90 -6.30 -2.32
N THR A 30 -9.13 -7.31 -1.89
CA THR A 30 -9.63 -8.69 -1.78
C THR A 30 -9.96 -9.09 -0.35
N GLY A 31 -9.31 -8.46 0.64
CA GLY A 31 -9.62 -8.60 2.05
C GLY A 31 -9.52 -7.26 2.78
N LEU A 32 -10.28 -7.12 3.87
CA LEU A 32 -10.17 -5.99 4.79
C LEU A 32 -9.39 -6.36 6.06
N GLU A 33 -9.30 -7.65 6.35
CA GLU A 33 -8.59 -8.18 7.50
C GLU A 33 -7.09 -7.90 7.36
N GLN A 34 -6.53 -7.31 8.42
CA GLN A 34 -5.11 -7.05 8.53
C GLN A 34 -4.44 -8.21 9.22
N PHE A 35 -3.24 -8.55 8.76
CA PHE A 35 -2.41 -9.56 9.40
C PHE A 35 -1.00 -9.04 9.60
N GLU A 36 -0.36 -9.52 10.65
CA GLU A 36 1.02 -9.17 10.99
C GLU A 36 1.98 -10.22 10.40
N SER A 37 3.09 -9.74 9.83
CA SER A 37 4.28 -10.54 9.62
C SER A 37 5.34 -10.13 10.64
N GLU A 38 6.54 -10.72 10.59
CA GLU A 38 7.63 -10.31 11.49
C GLU A 38 7.98 -8.82 11.36
N LEU A 39 7.84 -8.25 10.16
CA LEU A 39 8.36 -6.91 9.83
C LEU A 39 7.26 -5.88 9.55
N THR A 40 6.03 -6.30 9.27
CA THR A 40 5.01 -5.42 8.68
C THR A 40 3.58 -5.82 9.05
N THR A 41 2.71 -4.83 9.11
CA THR A 41 1.25 -4.99 9.07
C THR A 41 0.77 -4.95 7.63
N ASN A 42 -0.05 -5.92 7.24
CA ASN A 42 -0.35 -6.22 5.85
C ASN A 42 -1.85 -6.42 5.58
N VAL A 43 -2.21 -6.38 4.31
CA VAL A 43 -3.53 -6.79 3.80
C VAL A 43 -3.38 -7.47 2.43
N GLN A 44 -4.29 -8.39 2.09
CA GLN A 44 -4.34 -9.00 0.76
C GLN A 44 -5.08 -8.12 -0.23
N VAL A 45 -4.51 -7.97 -1.43
CA VAL A 45 -5.08 -7.19 -2.54
C VAL A 45 -4.77 -7.88 -3.87
N ARG A 46 -5.41 -7.43 -4.95
CA ARG A 46 -4.89 -7.62 -6.31
C ARG A 46 -4.24 -6.35 -6.78
N GLN A 47 -3.06 -6.43 -7.36
CA GLN A 47 -2.38 -5.32 -8.00
C GLN A 47 -2.50 -5.44 -9.52
N LYS A 48 -2.72 -4.32 -10.21
CA LYS A 48 -2.61 -4.28 -11.67
C LYS A 48 -1.14 -4.17 -12.10
N VAL A 49 -0.62 -5.20 -12.75
CA VAL A 49 0.75 -5.25 -13.28
C VAL A 49 0.66 -5.61 -14.76
N GLN A 50 1.22 -4.77 -15.63
CA GLN A 50 1.21 -4.98 -17.09
C GLN A 50 -0.19 -5.26 -17.68
N GLY A 51 -1.23 -4.66 -17.09
CA GLY A 51 -2.63 -4.82 -17.53
C GLY A 51 -3.38 -5.97 -16.86
N GLU A 52 -2.70 -6.83 -16.11
CA GLU A 52 -3.29 -8.00 -15.44
C GLU A 52 -3.39 -7.82 -13.93
N TRP A 53 -4.44 -8.38 -13.33
CA TRP A 53 -4.67 -8.33 -11.89
C TRP A 53 -4.08 -9.55 -11.19
N GLN A 54 -3.00 -9.34 -10.44
CA GLN A 54 -2.26 -10.39 -9.74
C GLN A 54 -2.43 -10.26 -8.23
N GLU A 55 -2.59 -11.38 -7.53
CA GLU A 55 -2.63 -11.38 -6.06
C GLU A 55 -1.30 -10.91 -5.48
N ARG A 56 -1.40 -10.05 -4.46
CA ARG A 56 -0.27 -9.45 -3.78
C ARG A 56 -0.59 -9.20 -2.31
N ILE A 57 0.47 -9.16 -1.50
CA ILE A 57 0.39 -8.64 -0.14
C ILE A 57 0.78 -7.16 -0.15
N LEU A 58 -0.08 -6.30 0.37
CA LEU A 58 0.16 -4.87 0.51
C LEU A 58 0.67 -4.58 1.93
N PRO A 59 1.95 -4.19 2.11
CA PRO A 59 2.45 -3.77 3.40
C PRO A 59 1.95 -2.36 3.72
N LEU A 60 1.08 -2.23 4.71
CA LEU A 60 0.47 -0.95 5.13
C LEU A 60 1.39 -0.17 6.07
N LYS A 61 2.18 -0.86 6.90
CA LYS A 61 3.12 -0.25 7.84
C LYS A 61 4.27 -1.22 8.16
N ALA A 62 5.50 -0.72 8.18
CA ALA A 62 6.64 -1.44 8.76
C ALA A 62 6.70 -1.25 10.28
N HIS A 63 7.03 -2.29 11.04
CA HIS A 63 7.08 -2.26 12.51
C HIS A 63 8.10 -1.24 13.02
N GLU A 64 9.30 -1.24 12.46
CA GLU A 64 10.39 -0.33 12.82
C GLU A 64 10.19 1.11 12.35
N SER A 65 9.21 1.35 11.46
CA SER A 65 8.94 2.69 10.95
C SER A 65 7.84 3.39 11.75
N ASN A 66 8.11 4.64 12.12
CA ASN A 66 7.09 5.55 12.66
C ASN A 66 6.09 6.03 11.59
N ASN A 67 6.36 5.78 10.31
CA ASN A 67 5.46 6.15 9.23
C ASN A 67 4.26 5.20 9.18
N SER A 68 3.13 5.65 9.71
CA SER A 68 1.85 4.94 9.73
C SER A 68 0.81 5.53 8.76
N SER A 69 1.23 6.39 7.83
CA SER A 69 0.30 7.18 7.01
C SER A 69 -0.61 6.33 6.12
N LEU A 70 -0.08 5.28 5.49
CA LEU A 70 -0.87 4.39 4.64
C LEU A 70 -1.87 3.56 5.46
N LEU A 71 -1.40 2.92 6.54
CA LEU A 71 -2.27 2.19 7.48
C LEU A 71 -3.42 3.06 8.02
N LYS A 72 -3.14 4.32 8.39
CA LYS A 72 -4.16 5.27 8.86
C LYS A 72 -5.19 5.58 7.77
N GLN A 73 -4.74 5.90 6.56
CA GLN A 73 -5.64 6.16 5.42
C GLN A 73 -6.52 4.94 5.13
N TRP A 74 -5.94 3.74 5.13
CA TRP A 74 -6.67 2.49 4.94
C TRP A 74 -7.78 2.30 5.99
N ASN A 75 -7.43 2.41 7.27
CA ASN A 75 -8.38 2.29 8.38
C ASN A 75 -9.49 3.34 8.32
N ASP A 76 -9.14 4.58 7.98
CA ASP A 76 -10.12 5.66 7.83
C ASP A 76 -11.09 5.39 6.68
N LEU A 77 -10.61 4.84 5.55
CA LEU A 77 -11.45 4.48 4.42
C LEU A 77 -12.40 3.31 4.75
N ILE A 78 -11.93 2.31 5.51
CA ILE A 78 -12.79 1.22 6.02
C ILE A 78 -13.87 1.79 6.94
N LYS A 79 -13.47 2.58 7.93
CA LYS A 79 -14.38 3.18 8.92
C LYS A 79 -15.45 4.05 8.26
N LYS A 80 -15.07 4.80 7.22
CA LYS A 80 -15.97 5.65 6.42
C LYS A 80 -16.76 4.87 5.36
N LYS A 81 -16.60 3.53 5.29
CA LYS A 81 -17.21 2.64 4.27
C LYS A 81 -16.92 3.09 2.84
N LYS A 82 -15.75 3.69 2.62
CA LYS A 82 -15.29 4.09 1.28
C LYS A 82 -14.68 2.92 0.53
N ILE A 83 -14.09 1.96 1.24
CA ILE A 83 -13.60 0.71 0.66
C ILE A 83 -14.34 -0.49 1.27
N ILE A 84 -14.67 -1.44 0.40
CA ILE A 84 -15.19 -2.77 0.69
C ILE A 84 -14.41 -3.79 -0.14
N VAL A 85 -14.62 -5.09 0.08
CA VAL A 85 -14.10 -6.12 -0.82
C VAL A 85 -14.63 -5.88 -2.25
N GLY A 86 -13.73 -5.90 -3.23
CA GLY A 86 -13.98 -5.56 -4.63
C GLY A 86 -13.80 -4.07 -4.98
N SER A 87 -13.60 -3.18 -4.00
CA SER A 87 -13.28 -1.78 -4.29
C SER A 87 -11.94 -1.66 -5.01
N LYS A 88 -11.92 -0.87 -6.09
CA LYS A 88 -10.70 -0.50 -6.81
C LYS A 88 -10.26 0.88 -6.35
N LEU A 89 -8.97 1.02 -6.09
CA LEU A 89 -8.41 2.28 -5.61
C LEU A 89 -7.00 2.46 -6.13
N VAL A 90 -6.52 3.70 -6.08
CA VAL A 90 -5.19 4.10 -6.52
C VAL A 90 -4.40 4.59 -5.32
N ILE A 91 -3.22 4.00 -5.11
CA ILE A 91 -2.24 4.49 -4.14
C ILE A 91 -1.19 5.27 -4.92
N PHE A 92 -1.10 6.57 -4.64
CA PHE A 92 -0.01 7.43 -5.08
C PHE A 92 1.10 7.42 -4.04
N THR A 93 2.35 7.28 -4.47
CA THR A 93 3.49 7.31 -3.57
C THR A 93 4.68 8.06 -4.15
N TRP A 94 5.44 8.73 -3.28
CA TRP A 94 6.67 9.43 -3.62
C TRP A 94 7.58 9.50 -2.38
N LEU A 95 8.87 9.71 -2.60
CA LEU A 95 9.83 10.04 -1.57
C LEU A 95 9.76 11.54 -1.26
N GLY A 96 9.68 11.87 0.02
CA GLY A 96 9.69 13.25 0.50
C GLY A 96 10.51 13.40 1.77
N ILE A 97 10.60 14.62 2.27
CA ILE A 97 11.30 14.92 3.52
C ILE A 97 10.27 14.99 4.66
N SER A 98 10.61 14.36 5.78
CA SER A 98 9.85 14.43 7.03
C SER A 98 10.14 15.71 7.80
N LYS A 99 9.35 16.00 8.84
CA LYS A 99 9.59 17.12 9.77
C LYS A 99 10.98 17.11 10.44
N TYR A 100 11.65 15.94 10.47
CA TYR A 100 12.98 15.77 11.07
C TYR A 100 14.08 15.64 10.02
N ASN A 101 13.86 16.17 8.82
CA ASN A 101 14.82 16.14 7.71
C ASN A 101 15.28 14.73 7.27
N ARG A 102 14.46 13.70 7.54
CA ARG A 102 14.71 12.33 7.06
C ARG A 102 13.88 12.05 5.82
N VAL A 103 14.47 11.33 4.86
CA VAL A 103 13.74 10.80 3.70
C VAL A 103 12.68 9.82 4.18
N ILE A 104 11.45 10.03 3.75
CA ILE A 104 10.31 9.17 4.04
C ILE A 104 9.49 8.93 2.78
N ARG A 105 8.83 7.79 2.72
CA ARG A 105 7.80 7.53 1.71
C ARG A 105 6.49 8.19 2.12
N LYS A 106 5.88 8.96 1.23
CA LYS A 106 4.54 9.51 1.41
C LYS A 106 3.54 8.72 0.58
N PHE A 107 2.29 8.74 1.03
CA PHE A 107 1.19 8.01 0.40
C PHE A 107 -0.05 8.89 0.35
N GLN A 108 -0.79 8.78 -0.73
CA GLN A 108 -2.14 9.33 -0.89
C GLN A 108 -3.01 8.25 -1.53
N VAL A 109 -4.11 7.92 -0.87
CA VAL A 109 -5.06 6.91 -1.34
C VAL A 109 -6.28 7.59 -1.94
N GLU A 110 -6.59 7.26 -3.19
CA GLU A 110 -7.77 7.73 -3.91
C GLU A 110 -8.69 6.55 -4.26
N VAL A 111 -9.97 6.69 -3.94
CA VAL A 111 -11.01 5.68 -4.14
C VAL A 111 -11.99 6.14 -5.19
#